data_AF-A0A0V0ZNW9-F1
#
_entry.id   AF-A0A0V0ZNW9-F1
#
_cell.length_a   1.000
_cell.length_b   1.000
_cell.length_c   1.000
_cell.angle_alpha   90.00
_cell.angle_beta   90.00
_cell.angle_gamma   90.00
#
_symmetry.space_group_name_H-M   'P 1'
#
loop_
_entity.id
_entity.type
_entity.pdbx_description
1 polymer ?
#
loop_
_entity_poly.entity_id
_entity_poly.type
_entity_poly.pdbx_seq_one_letter_code
_entity_poly.pdbx_strand_id
1 'polypeptide(L)'
;MFAFAETASGSSCVLREPVQYFRQYFHPTLLNHIVEQSHVYAAQCNSNFQITETELETFLGTLLKMGLVPKPRYSMYWSTELRCDAIVDAMSRNRFHELLRYLHFNDNSEAVVD
;
A
#
# COMPACT_ATOMS: atom_id res chain seq x y z
N MET A 1 32.41 -22.37 33.71
CA MET A 1 32.03 -23.39 32.71
C MET A 1 30.81 -24.13 33.24
N PHE A 2 29.62 -23.76 32.81
CA PHE A 2 28.41 -24.61 32.85
C PHE A 2 27.56 -24.21 31.65
N ALA A 3 27.53 -25.09 30.65
CA ALA A 3 26.68 -24.97 29.48
C ALA A 3 25.36 -25.67 29.81
N PHE A 4 24.24 -24.93 29.75
CA PHE A 4 22.93 -25.55 29.68
C PHE A 4 22.66 -25.89 28.22
N ALA A 5 22.80 -27.17 27.90
CA ALA A 5 22.21 -27.74 26.70
C ALA A 5 20.72 -27.92 26.98
N GLU A 6 19.88 -27.14 26.31
CA GLU A 6 18.45 -27.41 26.24
C GLU A 6 18.12 -27.80 24.80
N THR A 7 18.06 -29.12 24.56
CA THR A 7 17.51 -29.70 23.34
C THR A 7 16.00 -29.61 23.42
N ALA A 8 15.44 -28.50 22.96
CA ALA A 8 14.03 -28.42 22.63
C ALA A 8 13.85 -28.82 21.15
N SER A 9 13.27 -29.99 20.91
CA SER A 9 12.53 -30.30 19.68
C SER A 9 11.25 -29.45 19.69
N GLY A 10 11.41 -28.15 19.53
CA GLY A 10 10.31 -27.20 19.43
C GLY A 10 10.13 -26.84 17.96
N SER A 11 8.90 -26.94 17.46
CA SER A 11 8.53 -26.40 16.16
C SER A 11 9.21 -25.04 15.97
N SER A 12 10.10 -24.93 14.97
CA SER A 12 10.67 -23.65 14.59
C SER A 12 9.50 -22.72 14.31
N CYS A 13 9.28 -21.76 15.21
CA CYS A 13 8.41 -20.65 14.92
C CYS A 13 9.11 -19.88 13.80
N VAL A 14 8.76 -20.18 12.55
CA VAL A 14 9.27 -19.45 11.39
C VAL A 14 8.64 -18.06 11.47
N LEU A 15 9.34 -17.13 12.13
CA LEU A 15 8.99 -15.72 12.14
C LEU A 15 9.00 -15.25 10.69
N ARG A 16 7.84 -14.81 10.22
CA ARG A 16 7.68 -14.28 8.86
C ARG A 16 8.15 -12.83 8.84
N GLU A 17 8.68 -12.41 7.70
CA GLU A 17 8.96 -11.00 7.47
C GLU A 17 7.65 -10.19 7.51
N PRO A 18 7.64 -8.94 8.02
CA PRO A 18 6.43 -8.13 8.12
C PRO A 18 5.62 -8.05 6.81
N VAL A 19 6.30 -7.96 5.67
CA VAL A 19 5.66 -7.94 4.34
C VAL A 19 4.89 -9.22 4.01
N GLN A 20 5.30 -10.37 4.55
CA GLN A 20 4.61 -11.64 4.35
C GLN A 20 3.28 -11.69 5.11
N TYR A 21 3.13 -10.95 6.22
CA TYR A 21 1.85 -10.78 6.89
C TYR A 21 0.93 -9.85 6.09
N PHE A 22 1.47 -8.74 5.58
CA PHE A 22 0.71 -7.83 4.71
C PHE A 22 0.10 -8.55 3.50
N ARG A 23 0.90 -9.36 2.80
CA ARG A 23 0.47 -10.12 1.61
C ARG A 23 -0.56 -11.22 1.89
N GLN A 24 -0.80 -11.59 3.15
CA GLN A 24 -1.90 -12.50 3.49
C GLN A 24 -3.26 -11.79 3.39
N TYR A 25 -3.31 -10.48 3.62
CA TYR A 25 -4.53 -9.68 3.53
C TYR A 25 -4.64 -9.02 2.15
N PHE A 26 -3.55 -8.42 1.67
CA PHE A 26 -3.44 -7.84 0.35
C PHE A 26 -2.87 -8.88 -0.63
N HIS A 27 -3.67 -9.90 -0.90
CA HIS A 27 -3.31 -10.95 -1.84
C HIS A 27 -3.18 -10.39 -3.28
N PRO A 28 -2.30 -10.94 -4.15
CA PRO A 28 -2.18 -10.50 -5.54
C PRO A 28 -3.51 -10.40 -6.29
N THR A 29 -4.42 -11.36 -6.08
CA THR A 29 -5.77 -11.32 -6.68
C THR A 29 -6.55 -10.06 -6.27
N LEU A 30 -6.46 -9.63 -5.01
CA LEU A 30 -7.09 -8.41 -4.54
C LEU A 30 -6.42 -7.18 -5.13
N LEU A 31 -5.09 -7.14 -5.17
CA LEU A 31 -4.34 -6.03 -5.75
C LEU A 31 -4.66 -5.85 -7.23
N ASN A 32 -4.69 -6.93 -7.99
CA ASN A 32 -5.07 -6.92 -9.39
C ASN A 32 -6.51 -6.41 -9.58
N HIS A 33 -7.47 -6.92 -8.78
CA HIS A 33 -8.84 -6.42 -8.82
C HIS A 33 -8.91 -4.90 -8.60
N ILE A 34 -8.21 -4.37 -7.59
CA ILE A 34 -8.16 -2.93 -7.32
C ILE A 34 -7.55 -2.16 -8.51
N VAL A 35 -6.49 -2.70 -9.13
CA VAL A 35 -5.88 -2.11 -10.33
C VAL A 35 -6.87 -2.03 -11.47
N GLU A 36 -7.54 -3.14 -11.79
CA GLU A 36 -8.55 -3.23 -12.86
C GLU A 36 -9.69 -2.24 -12.62
N GLN A 37 -10.26 -2.21 -11.42
CA GLN A 37 -11.36 -1.29 -11.08
C GLN A 37 -10.93 0.18 -11.11
N SER A 38 -9.68 0.48 -10.73
CA SER A 38 -9.13 1.84 -10.83
C SER A 38 -8.97 2.28 -12.29
N HIS A 39 -8.63 1.37 -13.21
CA HIS A 39 -8.55 1.67 -14.65
C HIS A 39 -9.94 1.87 -15.25
N VAL A 40 -10.92 1.04 -14.88
CA VAL A 40 -12.32 1.20 -15.29
C VAL A 40 -12.85 2.58 -14.87
N TYR A 41 -12.64 2.95 -13.61
CA TYR A 41 -13.06 4.27 -13.12
C TYR A 41 -12.34 5.43 -13.82
N ALA A 42 -11.04 5.30 -14.08
CA ALA A 42 -10.30 6.29 -14.84
C ALA A 42 -10.91 6.50 -16.24
N ALA A 43 -11.27 5.42 -16.94
CA ALA A 43 -11.92 5.49 -18.24
C ALA A 43 -13.30 6.18 -18.15
N GLN A 44 -14.10 5.88 -17.12
CA GLN A 44 -15.38 6.55 -16.85
C GLN A 44 -15.21 8.06 -16.61
N CYS A 45 -14.08 8.45 -16.03
CA CYS A 45 -13.69 9.85 -15.82
C CYS A 45 -13.03 10.51 -17.05
N ASN A 46 -12.97 9.83 -18.20
CA ASN A 46 -12.23 10.27 -19.39
C ASN A 46 -10.74 10.55 -19.12
N SER A 47 -10.13 9.75 -18.24
CA SER A 47 -8.70 9.81 -17.91
C SER A 47 -7.96 8.60 -18.47
N ASN A 48 -6.70 8.80 -18.85
CA ASN A 48 -5.76 7.75 -19.23
C ASN A 48 -4.90 7.27 -18.04
N PHE A 49 -5.37 7.47 -16.81
CA PHE A 49 -4.68 7.00 -15.62
C PHE A 49 -4.47 5.50 -15.68
N GLN A 50 -3.26 5.07 -15.33
CA GLN A 50 -2.83 3.69 -15.27
C GLN A 50 -2.06 3.50 -13.97
N ILE A 51 -2.12 2.31 -13.38
CA ILE A 51 -1.34 1.88 -12.22
C ILE A 51 -0.98 0.42 -12.37
N THR A 52 0.13 0.03 -11.74
CA THR A 52 0.54 -1.38 -11.62
C THR A 52 0.31 -1.89 -10.19
N GLU A 53 0.30 -3.21 -10.00
CA GLU A 53 0.24 -3.82 -8.66
C GLU A 53 1.40 -3.34 -7.78
N THR A 54 2.61 -3.20 -8.33
CA THR A 54 3.79 -2.69 -7.61
C THR A 54 3.62 -1.23 -7.18
N GLU A 55 3.08 -0.37 -8.05
CA GLU A 55 2.77 1.02 -7.68
C GLU A 55 1.67 1.08 -6.61
N LEU A 56 0.66 0.21 -6.70
CA LEU A 56 -0.39 0.09 -5.69
C LEU A 56 0.18 -0.39 -4.34
N GLU A 57 1.04 -1.40 -4.30
CA GLU A 57 1.74 -1.83 -3.08
C GLU A 57 2.57 -0.67 -2.49
N THR A 58 3.28 0.08 -3.33
CA THR A 58 4.07 1.26 -2.92
C THR A 58 3.18 2.34 -2.30
N PHE A 59 2.02 2.60 -2.89
CA PHE A 59 1.03 3.53 -2.37
C PHE A 59 0.44 3.07 -1.03
N LEU A 60 0.08 1.79 -0.90
CA LEU A 60 -0.42 1.22 0.36
C LEU A 60 0.66 1.28 1.46
N GLY A 61 1.92 0.98 1.13
CA GLY A 61 3.06 1.14 2.03
C GLY A 61 3.27 2.60 2.45
N THR A 62 3.06 3.54 1.51
CA THR A 62 3.10 4.98 1.80
C THR A 62 2.01 5.37 2.81
N LEU A 63 0.76 4.92 2.61
CA LEU A 63 -0.34 5.15 3.56
C LEU A 63 -0.05 4.55 4.95
N LEU A 64 0.49 3.33 5.00
CA LEU A 64 0.90 2.70 6.26
C LEU A 64 1.95 3.54 6.99
N LYS A 65 2.98 4.03 6.28
CA LYS A 65 4.00 4.91 6.86
C LYS A 65 3.43 6.22 7.37
N MET A 66 2.48 6.82 6.64
CA MET A 66 1.77 8.02 7.07
C MET A 66 0.92 7.79 8.32
N GLY A 67 0.36 6.59 8.49
CA GLY A 67 -0.35 6.19 9.71
C GLY A 67 0.57 6.13 10.94
N LEU A 68 1.84 5.74 10.74
CA LEU A 68 2.84 5.70 11.82
C LEU A 68 3.39 7.09 12.19
N VAL A 69 3.49 8.00 11.21
CA VAL A 69 4.06 9.35 11.41
C VAL A 69 3.08 10.39 10.86
N PRO A 70 1.91 10.59 11.49
CA PRO A 70 0.86 11.43 10.96
C PRO A 70 1.29 12.90 10.84
N LYS A 71 0.85 13.55 9.77
CA LYS A 71 0.98 14.99 9.54
C LYS A 71 -0.39 15.59 9.23
N PRO A 72 -0.64 16.87 9.56
CA PRO A 72 -1.94 17.51 9.32
C PRO A 72 -2.38 17.53 7.85
N ARG A 73 -1.42 17.49 6.90
CA ARG A 73 -1.70 17.50 5.46
C ARG A 73 -0.73 16.59 4.74
N TYR A 74 -1.21 15.86 3.72
CA TYR A 74 -0.36 14.98 2.90
C TYR A 74 0.80 15.71 2.24
N SER A 75 0.60 16.95 1.78
CA SER A 75 1.66 17.73 1.14
C SER A 75 2.89 17.96 2.02
N MET A 76 2.74 17.89 3.35
CA MET A 76 3.83 18.10 4.30
C MET A 76 4.87 16.99 4.27
N TYR A 77 4.53 15.76 3.86
CA TYR A 77 5.51 14.66 3.71
C TYR A 77 6.55 14.91 2.61
N TRP A 78 6.23 15.78 1.65
CA TRP A 78 7.13 16.21 0.57
C TRP A 78 7.62 17.66 0.73
N SER A 79 7.30 18.32 1.85
CA SER A 79 7.79 19.67 2.14
C SER A 79 9.23 19.64 2.63
N THR A 80 10.00 20.72 2.43
CA THR A 80 11.40 20.79 2.84
C THR A 80 11.59 20.60 4.35
N GLU A 81 10.70 21.17 5.17
CA GLU A 81 10.84 21.17 6.64
C GLU A 81 10.38 19.87 7.30
N LEU A 82 9.38 19.21 6.71
CA LEU A 82 8.72 18.05 7.30
C LEU A 82 8.83 16.80 6.42
N ARG A 83 9.80 16.80 5.51
CA ARG A 83 10.09 15.72 4.58
C ARG A 83 10.18 14.38 5.31
N CYS A 84 9.60 13.34 4.72
CA CYS A 84 9.85 11.97 5.14
C CYS A 84 10.51 11.22 3.98
N ASP A 85 11.82 10.98 4.07
CA ASP A 85 12.61 10.44 2.95
C ASP A 85 12.04 9.10 2.45
N ALA A 86 11.65 8.21 3.37
CA ALA A 86 11.01 6.95 3.00
C ALA A 86 9.74 7.12 2.13
N ILE A 87 8.99 8.21 2.28
CA ILE A 87 7.80 8.50 1.45
C ILE A 87 8.22 9.19 0.15
N VAL A 88 9.12 10.17 0.22
CA VAL A 88 9.55 10.93 -0.95
C VAL A 88 10.29 10.06 -1.97
N ASP A 89 11.12 9.14 -1.47
CA ASP A 89 11.92 8.23 -2.29
C ASP A 89 11.06 7.10 -2.88
N ALA A 90 9.94 6.75 -2.22
CA ALA A 90 9.02 5.72 -2.68
C ALA A 90 8.07 6.23 -3.78
N MET A 91 7.53 7.45 -3.65
CA MET A 91 6.53 7.97 -4.60
C MET A 91 6.53 9.50 -4.63
N SER A 92 6.36 10.09 -5.82
CA SER A 92 6.20 11.55 -5.95
C SER A 92 4.85 12.02 -5.38
N ARG A 93 4.81 13.26 -4.87
CA ARG A 93 3.58 13.86 -4.34
C ARG A 93 2.44 13.85 -5.37
N ASN A 94 2.74 14.22 -6.61
CA ASN A 94 1.73 14.30 -7.67
C ASN A 94 1.19 12.90 -7.99
N ARG A 95 2.06 11.89 -8.08
CA ARG A 95 1.65 10.52 -8.31
C ARG A 95 0.78 9.97 -7.19
N PHE A 96 1.15 10.26 -5.94
CA PHE A 96 0.32 9.92 -4.77
C PHE A 96 -1.09 10.54 -4.85
N HIS A 97 -1.20 11.80 -5.27
CA HIS A 97 -2.50 12.44 -5.48
C HIS A 97 -3.30 11.86 -6.65
N GLU A 98 -2.64 11.44 -7.74
CA GLU A 98 -3.31 10.72 -8.83
C GLU A 98 -3.89 9.39 -8.36
N LEU A 99 -3.12 8.60 -7.59
CA LEU A 99 -3.63 7.36 -7.01
C LEU A 99 -4.80 7.62 -6.06
N LEU A 100 -4.69 8.61 -5.17
CA LEU A 100 -5.82 9.00 -4.31
C LEU A 100 -7.09 9.37 -5.09
N ARG A 101 -6.95 9.95 -6.29
CA ARG A 101 -8.08 10.39 -7.11
C ARG A 101 -8.77 9.24 -7.83
N TYR A 102 -8.01 8.26 -8.33
CA TYR A 102 -8.53 7.23 -9.23
C TYR A 102 -8.62 5.84 -8.61
N LEU A 103 -8.07 5.61 -7.41
CA LEU A 103 -8.20 4.33 -6.71
C LEU A 103 -9.68 3.96 -6.54
N HIS A 104 -10.09 2.84 -7.12
CA HIS A 104 -11.44 2.30 -7.04
C HIS A 104 -11.44 0.80 -6.74
N PHE A 105 -12.55 0.32 -6.17
CA PHE A 105 -12.69 -1.06 -5.70
C PHE A 105 -13.84 -1.80 -6.39
N ASN A 106 -14.71 -1.09 -7.11
CA ASN A 106 -15.84 -1.64 -7.84
C ASN A 106 -16.13 -0.81 -9.09
N ASP A 107 -16.84 -1.42 -10.04
CA ASP A 107 -17.37 -0.71 -11.19
C ASP A 107 -18.57 0.14 -10.76
N ASN A 108 -18.55 1.43 -11.12
CA ASN A 108 -19.63 2.35 -10.80
C ASN A 108 -20.90 2.10 -11.62
N SER A 109 -20.85 1.37 -12.74
CA SER A 109 -22.05 0.95 -13.48
C SER A 109 -22.84 -0.15 -12.76
N GLU A 110 -22.15 -0.96 -11.97
CA GLU A 110 -22.71 -2.08 -11.20
C GLU A 110 -22.81 -1.75 -9.71
N ALA A 111 -22.62 -0.49 -9.33
CA ALA A 111 -22.75 -0.05 -7.96
C ALA A 111 -24.22 -0.18 -7.52
N VAL A 112 -24.46 -1.02 -6.50
CA VAL A 112 -25.76 -1.06 -5.83
C VAL A 112 -25.93 0.26 -5.08
N VAL A 113 -26.88 1.06 -5.53
CA VAL A 113 -27.26 2.30 -4.85
C VAL A 113 -28.19 1.90 -3.71
N ASP A 114 -27.66 1.88 -2.49
CA ASP A 114 -28.45 1.75 -1.26
C ASP A 114 -29.37 2.96 -1.04
#